data_AF-A0A536EN53-F1
#
_entry.id   AF-A0A536EN53-F1
#
_cell.length_a   1.000
_cell.length_b   1.000
_cell.length_c   1.000
_cell.angle_alpha   90.00
_cell.angle_beta   90.00
_cell.angle_gamma   90.00
#
_symmetry.space_group_name_H-M   'P 1'
#
loop_
_entity.id
_entity.type
_entity.pdbx_description
1 polymer ?
#
loop_
_entity_poly.entity_id
_entity_poly.type
_entity_poly.pdbx_seq_one_letter_code
_entity_poly.pdbx_strand_id
1 'polypeptide(L)'
;MASWAEFEAAEPDFAKRVRKLMSSRQHLTMATIRRDGSPRISGTEVQFAGEHLQIGSMPRAVKARDLLRDPRVAIHGPTHDPAKSGRWRGEAKVAGRAVEVASSGDGHSFRIDIREAVITRLGGKGLVIESWTPDAGYRAFDRA
;
A
#
# COMPACT_ATOMS: atom_id res chain seq x y z
N MET A 1 13.61 6.01 1.45
CA MET A 1 12.45 5.16 1.84
C MET A 1 12.16 5.42 3.30
N ALA A 2 10.96 5.11 3.78
CA ALA A 2 10.54 5.38 5.15
C ALA A 2 9.74 4.22 5.73
N SER A 3 9.88 3.96 7.02
CA SER A 3 8.95 3.15 7.79
C SER A 3 7.55 3.79 7.83
N TRP A 4 6.56 3.05 8.35
CA TRP A 4 5.22 3.63 8.55
C TRP A 4 5.25 4.75 9.58
N ALA A 5 5.98 4.60 10.68
CA ALA A 5 6.13 5.64 11.70
C ALA A 5 6.77 6.92 11.16
N GLU A 6 7.82 6.81 10.35
CA GLU A 6 8.45 8.00 9.73
C GLU A 6 7.49 8.70 8.76
N PHE A 7 6.71 7.94 7.98
CA PHE A 7 5.66 8.50 7.13
C PHE A 7 4.57 9.19 7.96
N GLU A 8 4.09 8.54 9.02
CA GLU A 8 3.06 9.08 9.91
C GLU A 8 3.55 10.31 10.69
N ALA A 9 4.81 10.36 11.09
CA ALA A 9 5.41 11.54 11.73
C ALA A 9 5.57 12.70 10.74
N ALA A 10 5.93 12.43 9.49
CA ALA A 10 6.09 13.45 8.46
C ALA A 10 4.75 14.05 8.01
N GLU A 11 3.71 13.22 7.84
CA GLU A 11 2.39 13.64 7.35
C GLU A 11 1.23 12.96 8.09
N PRO A 12 0.94 13.33 9.35
CA PRO A 12 0.02 12.60 10.21
C PRO A 12 -1.39 12.45 9.65
N ASP A 13 -1.97 13.54 9.13
CA ASP A 13 -3.34 13.54 8.61
C ASP A 13 -3.48 12.71 7.33
N PHE A 14 -2.48 12.76 6.46
CA PHE A 14 -2.48 11.98 5.23
C PHE A 14 -2.27 10.48 5.53
N ALA A 15 -1.30 10.13 6.38
CA ALA A 15 -1.07 8.77 6.83
C ALA A 15 -2.32 8.16 7.49
N LYS A 16 -3.02 8.93 8.32
CA LYS A 16 -4.30 8.52 8.94
C LYS A 16 -5.37 8.20 7.88
N ARG A 17 -5.47 8.98 6.81
CA ARG A 17 -6.41 8.69 5.70
C ARG A 17 -6.00 7.44 4.92
N VAL A 18 -4.71 7.27 4.61
CA VAL A 18 -4.18 6.08 3.94
C VAL A 18 -4.49 4.82 4.76
N ARG A 19 -4.17 4.83 6.06
CA ARG A 19 -4.48 3.73 6.98
C ARG A 19 -5.96 3.41 7.01
N LYS A 20 -6.81 4.44 7.16
CA LYS A 20 -8.27 4.27 7.19
C LYS A 20 -8.80 3.61 5.92
N LEU A 21 -8.29 3.98 4.75
CA LEU A 21 -8.67 3.36 3.48
C LEU A 21 -8.18 1.90 3.44
N MET A 22 -6.88 1.66 3.63
CA MET A 22 -6.30 0.32 3.54
C MET A 22 -6.87 -0.67 4.57
N SER A 23 -7.36 -0.20 5.73
CA SER A 23 -8.00 -1.04 6.75
C SER A 23 -9.53 -1.16 6.59
N SER A 24 -10.15 -0.46 5.64
CA SER A 24 -11.61 -0.50 5.47
C SER A 24 -12.12 -1.79 4.81
N ARG A 25 -11.23 -2.60 4.25
CA ARG A 25 -11.49 -3.95 3.73
C ARG A 25 -10.32 -4.86 4.07
N GLN A 26 -10.61 -6.14 4.26
CA GLN A 26 -9.59 -7.13 4.54
C GLN A 26 -8.67 -7.37 3.34
N HIS A 27 -9.26 -7.57 2.15
CA HIS A 27 -8.50 -7.94 0.96
C HIS A 27 -8.13 -6.72 0.12
N LEU A 28 -6.84 -6.61 -0.17
CA LEU A 28 -6.22 -5.63 -1.06
C LEU A 28 -5.53 -6.33 -2.23
N THR A 29 -5.25 -5.57 -3.29
CA THR A 29 -4.55 -6.05 -4.47
C THR A 29 -3.06 -5.73 -4.35
N MET A 30 -2.20 -6.72 -4.53
CA MET A 30 -0.75 -6.57 -4.45
C MET A 30 -0.08 -6.88 -5.79
N ALA A 31 0.85 -6.03 -6.20
CA ALA A 31 1.72 -6.22 -7.34
C ALA A 31 3.14 -6.60 -6.90
N THR A 32 3.73 -7.59 -7.56
CA THR A 32 5.11 -8.07 -7.38
C THR A 32 5.75 -8.37 -8.75
N ILE A 33 7.07 -8.61 -8.78
CA ILE A 33 7.83 -8.82 -10.03
C ILE A 33 8.29 -10.27 -10.14
N ARG A 34 7.88 -10.93 -11.22
CA ARG A 34 8.25 -12.32 -11.52
C ARG A 34 9.71 -12.44 -11.93
N ARG A 35 10.22 -13.67 -12.02
CA ARG A 35 11.63 -13.95 -12.37
C ARG A 35 11.98 -13.46 -13.78
N ASP A 36 11.02 -13.51 -14.68
CA ASP A 36 11.12 -13.03 -16.05
C ASP A 36 10.87 -11.52 -16.18
N GLY A 37 10.68 -10.80 -15.07
CA GLY A 37 10.39 -9.36 -15.04
C GLY A 37 8.93 -9.00 -15.28
N SER A 38 8.05 -9.96 -15.62
CA SER A 38 6.63 -9.69 -15.82
C SER A 38 5.90 -9.39 -14.50
N PRO A 39 4.81 -8.59 -14.51
CA PRO A 39 4.05 -8.30 -13.30
C PRO A 39 3.26 -9.52 -12.81
N ARG A 40 3.09 -9.62 -11.49
CA ARG A 40 2.13 -10.52 -10.85
C ARG A 40 1.19 -9.73 -9.94
N ILE A 41 -0.10 -10.01 -10.06
CA ILE A 41 -1.11 -9.57 -9.10
C ILE A 41 -1.50 -10.73 -8.17
N SER A 42 -1.73 -10.44 -6.89
CA SER A 42 -2.26 -11.37 -5.89
C SER A 42 -3.09 -10.63 -4.85
N GLY A 43 -4.01 -11.32 -4.18
CA GLY A 43 -4.65 -10.80 -2.98
C GLY A 43 -3.67 -10.73 -1.80
N THR A 44 -3.80 -9.71 -0.97
CA THR A 44 -3.04 -9.57 0.28
C THR A 44 -3.88 -8.90 1.37
N GLU A 45 -3.42 -9.03 2.60
CA GLU A 45 -3.92 -8.30 3.76
C GLU A 45 -2.75 -7.52 4.35
N VAL A 46 -3.01 -6.30 4.82
CA VAL A 46 -2.01 -5.46 5.47
C VAL A 46 -2.32 -5.33 6.96
N GLN A 47 -1.26 -5.28 7.76
CA GLN A 47 -1.34 -5.05 9.19
C GLN A 47 -0.49 -3.82 9.54
N PHE A 48 -1.06 -2.92 10.32
CA PHE A 48 -0.34 -1.78 10.88
C PHE A 48 0.09 -2.18 12.29
N ALA A 49 1.34 -2.63 12.43
CA ALA A 49 1.88 -3.21 13.64
C ALA A 49 2.99 -2.30 14.21
N GLY A 50 2.65 -1.55 15.26
CA GLY A 50 3.55 -0.54 15.83
C GLY A 50 3.99 0.47 14.77
N GLU A 51 5.29 0.52 14.52
CA GLU A 51 5.94 1.47 13.61
C GLU A 51 5.96 1.02 12.13
N HIS A 52 5.33 -0.12 11.82
CA HIS A 52 5.51 -0.79 10.53
C HIS A 52 4.19 -1.14 9.86
N LEU A 53 4.19 -1.02 8.52
CA LEU A 53 3.23 -1.68 7.65
C LEU A 53 3.76 -3.08 7.35
N GLN A 54 2.97 -4.12 7.58
CA GLN A 54 3.37 -5.51 7.38
C GLN A 54 2.38 -6.28 6.50
N ILE A 55 2.89 -7.31 5.83
CA ILE A 55 2.11 -8.34 5.14
C ILE A 55 2.57 -9.73 5.55
N GLY A 56 1.62 -10.64 5.70
CA GLY A 56 1.88 -12.07 5.84
C GLY A 56 1.79 -12.80 4.51
N SER A 57 2.48 -13.92 4.39
CA SER A 57 2.31 -14.83 3.27
C SER A 57 2.47 -16.29 3.70
N MET A 58 1.62 -17.16 3.13
CA MET A 58 1.71 -18.59 3.34
C MET A 58 3.07 -19.15 2.89
N PRO A 59 3.55 -20.25 3.51
CA PRO A 59 4.75 -20.94 3.07
C PRO A 59 4.69 -21.30 1.58
N ARG A 60 5.82 -21.18 0.88
CA ARG A 60 5.96 -21.50 -0.56
C ARG A 60 5.07 -20.69 -1.52
N ALA A 61 4.37 -19.66 -1.04
CA ALA A 61 3.57 -18.81 -1.91
C ALA A 61 4.45 -18.11 -2.96
N VAL A 62 4.01 -18.13 -4.22
CA VAL A 62 4.77 -17.54 -5.33
C VAL A 62 5.01 -16.04 -5.17
N LYS A 63 4.08 -15.31 -4.53
CA LYS A 63 4.25 -13.87 -4.23
C LYS A 63 5.38 -13.63 -3.22
N ALA A 64 5.57 -14.51 -2.23
CA ALA A 64 6.70 -14.43 -1.30
C ALA A 64 8.02 -14.73 -2.03
N ARG A 65 8.05 -15.76 -2.89
CA ARG A 65 9.24 -16.05 -3.73
C ARG A 65 9.58 -14.90 -4.67
N ASP A 66 8.59 -14.15 -5.12
CA ASP A 66 8.81 -12.95 -5.93
C ASP A 66 9.47 -11.86 -5.07
N LEU A 67 8.94 -11.55 -3.88
CA LEU A 67 9.51 -10.55 -2.96
C LEU A 67 10.91 -10.88 -2.47
N LEU A 68 11.21 -12.15 -2.20
CA LEU A 68 12.55 -12.59 -1.79
C LEU A 68 13.61 -12.37 -2.88
N ARG A 69 13.20 -12.42 -4.16
CA ARG A 69 14.09 -12.18 -5.30
C ARG A 69 14.15 -10.71 -5.67
N ASP A 70 13.00 -10.05 -5.75
CA ASP A 70 12.87 -8.63 -6.04
C ASP A 70 11.87 -8.02 -5.04
N PRO A 71 12.34 -7.20 -4.10
CA PRO A 71 11.51 -6.76 -2.98
C PRO A 71 10.53 -5.66 -3.39
N ARG A 72 10.53 -5.19 -4.64
CA ARG A 72 9.59 -4.14 -5.09
C ARG A 72 8.15 -4.64 -5.01
N VAL A 73 7.32 -3.83 -4.34
CA VAL A 73 5.91 -4.15 -4.10
C VAL A 73 5.06 -2.89 -4.23
N ALA A 74 3.82 -3.07 -4.71
CA ALA A 74 2.76 -2.09 -4.58
C ALA A 74 1.50 -2.76 -4.05
N ILE A 75 0.79 -2.11 -3.14
CA ILE A 75 -0.46 -2.58 -2.55
C ILE A 75 -1.51 -1.51 -2.78
N HIS A 76 -2.65 -1.89 -3.33
CA HIS A 76 -3.74 -1.01 -3.74
C HIS A 76 -5.07 -1.48 -3.14
N GLY A 77 -5.85 -0.51 -2.68
CA GLY A 77 -7.24 -0.68 -2.32
C GLY A 77 -7.72 0.32 -1.26
N PRO A 78 -8.98 0.22 -0.83
CA PRO A 78 -9.96 -0.74 -1.32
C PRO A 78 -10.47 -0.33 -2.71
N THR A 79 -10.75 -1.30 -3.57
CA THR A 79 -11.46 -1.02 -4.83
C THR A 79 -12.96 -1.05 -4.54
N HIS A 80 -13.62 0.10 -4.67
CA HIS A 80 -15.05 0.25 -4.45
C HIS A 80 -15.62 1.18 -5.49
N ASP A 81 -16.82 0.86 -5.98
CA ASP A 81 -17.54 1.76 -6.86
C ASP A 81 -17.95 3.02 -6.07
N PRO A 82 -17.96 4.19 -6.71
CA PRO A 82 -18.58 5.37 -6.14
C PRO A 82 -20.03 5.07 -5.77
N ALA A 83 -20.39 5.23 -4.50
CA ALA A 83 -21.78 5.09 -4.09
C ALA A 83 -22.65 6.08 -4.89
N LYS A 84 -23.88 5.70 -5.26
CA LYS A 84 -24.85 6.58 -5.94
C LYS A 84 -25.07 7.94 -5.25
N SER A 85 -24.77 8.00 -3.95
CA SER A 85 -24.78 9.24 -3.15
C SER A 85 -23.64 10.22 -3.46
N GLY A 86 -22.74 9.92 -4.40
CA GLY A 86 -21.56 10.74 -4.73
C GLY A 86 -20.44 10.68 -3.67
N ARG A 87 -20.63 9.93 -2.58
CA ARG A 87 -19.65 9.83 -1.49
C ARG A 87 -18.71 8.65 -1.70
N TRP A 88 -17.77 8.79 -2.63
CA TRP A 88 -16.64 7.88 -2.75
C TRP A 88 -15.47 8.40 -1.91
N ARG A 89 -15.03 7.61 -0.92
CA ARG A 89 -13.90 7.98 -0.07
C ARG A 89 -12.55 7.89 -0.79
N GLY A 90 -12.54 7.33 -2.00
CA GLY A 90 -11.35 7.03 -2.75
C GLY A 90 -10.75 5.68 -2.43
N GLU A 91 -9.57 5.48 -2.99
CA GLU A 91 -8.73 4.30 -2.82
C GLU A 91 -7.31 4.75 -2.47
N ALA A 92 -6.58 3.90 -1.75
CA ALA A 92 -5.20 4.14 -1.39
C ALA A 92 -4.26 3.19 -2.15
N LYS A 93 -3.02 3.63 -2.33
CA LYS A 93 -1.91 2.82 -2.82
C LYS A 93 -0.69 3.11 -1.97
N VAL A 94 0.01 2.07 -1.56
CA VAL A 94 1.36 2.17 -0.98
C VAL A 94 2.30 1.36 -1.85
N ALA A 95 3.43 1.94 -2.25
CA ALA A 95 4.49 1.25 -2.97
C ALA A 95 5.82 1.41 -2.25
N GLY A 96 6.68 0.40 -2.35
CA GLY A 96 7.88 0.34 -1.52
C GLY A 96 8.72 -0.91 -1.78
N ARG A 97 9.48 -1.29 -0.75
CA ARG A 97 10.22 -2.57 -0.73
C ARG A 97 9.78 -3.40 0.46
N ALA A 98 9.56 -4.68 0.22
CA ALA A 98 9.34 -5.68 1.25
C ALA A 98 10.69 -6.12 1.85
N VAL A 99 10.78 -6.11 3.17
CA VAL A 99 11.90 -6.62 3.94
C VAL A 99 11.39 -7.79 4.76
N GLU A 100 11.94 -8.99 4.53
CA GLU A 100 11.55 -10.17 5.29
C GLU A 100 11.95 -9.99 6.77
N VAL A 101 11.03 -10.32 7.66
CA VAL A 101 11.22 -10.30 9.11
C VAL A 101 10.82 -11.64 9.69
N ALA A 102 11.26 -11.93 10.91
CA ALA A 102 10.90 -13.17 11.60
C ALA A 102 9.37 -13.34 11.65
N SER A 103 8.91 -14.54 11.28
CA SER A 103 7.51 -14.97 11.37
C SER A 103 7.34 -15.92 12.56
N SER A 104 6.13 -16.00 13.10
CA SER A 104 5.79 -16.88 14.23
C SER A 104 5.56 -18.35 13.84
N GLY A 105 5.85 -18.73 12.59
CA GLY A 105 5.68 -20.08 12.06
C GLY A 105 6.28 -20.21 10.67
N ASP A 106 5.97 -21.27 9.94
CA ASP A 106 6.62 -21.60 8.65
C ASP A 106 6.29 -20.63 7.49
N GLY A 107 5.41 -19.66 7.73
CA GLY A 107 5.06 -18.62 6.76
C GLY A 107 6.11 -17.52 6.65
N HIS A 108 5.88 -16.59 5.74
CA HIS A 108 6.71 -15.39 5.59
C HIS A 108 6.01 -14.18 6.22
N SER A 109 6.79 -13.30 6.82
CA SER A 109 6.36 -11.96 7.24
C SER A 109 7.25 -10.93 6.57
N PHE A 110 6.65 -9.86 6.05
CA PHE A 110 7.39 -8.77 5.44
C PHE A 110 6.94 -7.43 6.01
N ARG A 111 7.91 -6.63 6.46
CA ARG A 111 7.74 -5.19 6.65
C ARG A 111 7.82 -4.50 5.29
N ILE A 112 6.96 -3.50 5.06
CA ILE A 112 7.00 -2.67 3.87
C ILE A 112 7.61 -1.32 4.24
N ASP A 113 8.81 -1.07 3.73
CA ASP A 113 9.40 0.25 3.75
C ASP A 113 8.85 1.04 2.56
N ILE A 114 8.22 2.19 2.86
CA ILE A 114 7.43 2.99 1.94
C ILE A 114 8.32 3.87 1.08
N ARG A 115 8.06 3.84 -0.23
CA ARG A 115 8.60 4.77 -1.22
C ARG A 115 7.57 5.81 -1.63
N GLU A 116 6.31 5.42 -1.69
CA GLU A 116 5.20 6.24 -2.15
C GLU A 116 3.91 5.83 -1.44
N ALA A 117 3.10 6.82 -1.04
CA ALA A 117 1.71 6.64 -0.65
C ALA A 117 0.83 7.57 -1.50
N VAL A 118 -0.29 7.06 -2.00
CA VAL A 118 -1.23 7.81 -2.86
C VAL A 118 -2.65 7.58 -2.39
N ILE A 119 -3.48 8.62 -2.41
CA ILE A 119 -4.94 8.51 -2.37
C ILE A 119 -5.49 9.08 -3.67
N THR A 120 -6.37 8.33 -4.32
CA THR A 120 -7.17 8.80 -5.46
C THR A 120 -8.63 8.87 -5.01
N ARG A 121 -9.27 10.02 -5.17
CA ARG A 121 -10.69 10.22 -4.82
C ARG A 121 -11.40 11.14 -5.79
N LEU A 122 -12.72 11.24 -5.69
CA LEU A 122 -13.48 12.23 -6.45
C LEU A 122 -13.25 13.63 -5.87
N GLY A 123 -13.08 14.59 -6.76
CA GLY A 123 -13.14 16.03 -6.54
C GLY A 123 -14.38 16.63 -7.17
N GLY A 124 -14.50 17.97 -7.16
CA GLY A 124 -15.70 18.65 -7.66
C GLY A 124 -15.96 18.46 -9.15
N LYS A 125 -14.91 18.40 -9.98
CA LYS A 125 -15.00 18.29 -11.45
C LYS A 125 -14.13 17.17 -12.05
N GLY A 126 -13.60 16.27 -11.23
CA GLY A 126 -12.61 15.27 -11.67
C GLY A 126 -12.08 14.43 -10.52
N LEU A 127 -10.86 13.91 -10.66
CA LEU A 127 -10.15 13.20 -9.60
C LEU A 127 -9.24 14.14 -8.81
N VAL A 128 -9.13 13.92 -7.51
CA VAL A 128 -8.03 14.48 -6.71
C VAL A 128 -7.03 13.38 -6.44
N ILE A 129 -5.77 13.64 -6.76
CA ILE A 129 -4.64 12.78 -6.44
C ILE A 129 -3.85 13.43 -5.32
N GLU A 130 -3.82 12.77 -4.17
CA GLU A 130 -2.97 13.11 -3.04
C GLU A 130 -1.80 12.11 -3.02
N SER A 131 -0.57 12.59 -2.87
CA SER A 131 0.62 11.74 -2.90
C SER A 131 1.65 12.20 -1.89
N TRP A 132 2.41 11.24 -1.38
CA TRP A 132 3.57 11.49 -0.54
C TRP A 132 4.73 10.60 -0.95
N THR A 133 5.94 11.17 -0.89
CA THR A 133 7.20 10.41 -0.95
C THR A 133 8.19 11.02 0.05
N PRO A 134 9.18 10.25 0.54
CA PRO A 134 10.21 10.79 1.43
C PRO A 134 10.95 12.01 0.87
N ASP A 135 11.12 12.10 -0.46
CA ASP A 135 11.96 13.14 -1.09
C ASP A 135 11.16 14.41 -1.43
N ALA A 136 9.85 14.29 -1.64
CA ALA A 136 9.01 15.38 -2.16
C ALA A 136 7.92 15.83 -1.18
N GLY A 137 7.76 15.16 -0.03
CA GLY A 137 6.69 15.43 0.92
C GLY A 137 5.29 15.23 0.33
N TYR A 138 4.28 15.74 1.03
CA TYR A 138 2.89 15.68 0.60
C TYR A 138 2.61 16.66 -0.54
N ARG A 139 1.86 16.19 -1.54
CA ARG A 139 1.38 16.99 -2.68
C ARG A 139 -0.04 16.55 -3.05
N ALA A 140 -0.86 17.50 -3.46
CA ALA A 140 -2.19 17.24 -3.99
C ALA A 140 -2.40 18.00 -5.29
N PHE A 141 -3.05 17.36 -6.26
CA PHE A 141 -3.44 18.00 -7.51
C PHE A 141 -4.76 17.44 -8.04
N ASP A 142 -5.50 18.30 -8.74
CA ASP A 142 -6.72 17.92 -9.45
C ASP A 142 -6.37 17.41 -10.85
N ARG A 143 -7.10 16.38 -11.29
CA ARG A 143 -7.04 15.84 -12.64
C ARG A 143 -8.43 15.92 -13.26
N ALA A 144 -8.55 16.74 -14.30
CA ALA A 144 -9.74 16.85 -15.14
C ALA A 144 -9.93 15.63 -16.03
#